data_AF-A0A924D1R8-F1
#
_entry.id   AF-A0A924D1R8-F1
#
_cell.length_a   1.000
_cell.length_b   1.000
_cell.length_c   1.000
_cell.angle_alpha   90.00
_cell.angle_beta   90.00
_cell.angle_gamma   90.00
#
_symmetry.space_group_name_H-M   'P 1'
#
loop_
_entity.id
_entity.type
_entity.pdbx_description
1 polymer ?
#
loop_
_entity_poly.entity_id
_entity_poly.type
_entity_poly.pdbx_seq_one_letter_code
_entity_poly.pdbx_strand_id
1 'polypeptide(L)'
;MRAARENIGWTLPAVAAHLRIRLPYLEAIEEGRIADLPGNAYALGFVRGYAKELGLDPEEIARRFRAEAAEVNRKTELSFPAPVPQRGLPAGAIMLLGLVVAVGGYIVWYRVSSDAPPSEVIRPVPERLAELIPAVPPPPAPPAPKPALDEPAPIVTAIPPPAPPKPDPAVVAPPPVPPPSVSPPSVSQPGEALPEGTGVVLRAKADSWMQV
;
A
#
# COMPACT_ATOMS: atom_id res chain seq x y z
N MET A 1 -43.64 11.54 -27.26
CA MET A 1 -43.08 12.23 -28.44
C MET A 1 -43.45 11.55 -29.74
N ARG A 2 -43.16 10.25 -29.92
CA ARG A 2 -43.52 9.48 -31.13
C ARG A 2 -44.95 9.74 -31.62
N ALA A 3 -45.94 9.55 -30.74
CA ALA A 3 -47.33 9.81 -31.07
C ALA A 3 -47.61 11.26 -31.50
N ALA A 4 -46.93 12.25 -30.88
CA ALA A 4 -47.08 13.65 -31.27
C ALA A 4 -46.48 13.93 -32.66
N ARG A 5 -45.31 13.34 -32.96
CA ARG A 5 -44.69 13.40 -34.31
C ARG A 5 -45.60 12.80 -35.38
N GLU A 6 -46.16 11.63 -35.10
CA GLU A 6 -47.07 10.93 -36.01
C GLU A 6 -48.35 11.73 -36.24
N ASN A 7 -48.88 12.38 -35.20
CA ASN A 7 -50.08 13.22 -35.30
C ASN A 7 -49.88 14.47 -36.17
N ILE A 8 -48.68 15.05 -36.18
CA ILE A 8 -48.33 16.18 -37.07
C ILE A 8 -47.85 15.72 -38.45
N GLY A 9 -47.80 14.41 -38.71
CA GLY A 9 -47.43 13.83 -40.01
C GLY A 9 -45.93 13.88 -40.35
N TRP A 10 -45.05 14.14 -39.38
CA TRP A 10 -43.62 14.19 -39.63
C TRP A 10 -42.99 12.80 -39.64
N THR A 11 -42.12 12.53 -40.62
CA THR A 11 -41.26 11.35 -40.58
C THR A 11 -40.07 11.61 -39.65
N LEU A 12 -39.61 10.57 -38.96
CA LEU A 12 -38.47 10.69 -38.05
C LEU A 12 -37.19 11.20 -38.74
N PRO A 13 -36.84 10.75 -39.97
CA PRO A 13 -35.72 11.30 -40.71
C PRO A 13 -35.88 12.78 -41.10
N ALA A 14 -37.10 13.23 -41.41
CA ALA A 14 -37.36 14.63 -41.76
C ALA A 14 -37.14 15.56 -40.57
N VAL A 15 -37.64 15.20 -39.38
CA VAL A 15 -37.44 16.01 -38.17
C VAL A 15 -35.98 15.99 -37.70
N ALA A 16 -35.30 14.83 -37.83
CA ALA A 16 -33.87 14.73 -37.54
C ALA A 16 -33.04 15.67 -38.44
N ALA A 17 -33.32 15.71 -39.74
CA ALA A 17 -32.67 16.61 -40.68
C ALA A 17 -32.99 18.09 -40.38
N HIS A 18 -34.25 18.40 -40.06
CA HIS A 18 -34.69 19.75 -39.70
C HIS A 18 -33.98 20.29 -38.45
N LEU A 19 -33.91 19.48 -37.40
CA LEU A 19 -33.25 19.81 -36.14
C LEU A 19 -31.72 19.72 -36.21
N ARG A 20 -31.15 19.20 -37.30
CA ARG A 20 -29.72 18.85 -37.44
C ARG A 20 -29.22 17.93 -36.32
N ILE A 21 -30.07 17.00 -35.90
CA ILE A 21 -29.71 15.97 -34.93
C ILE A 21 -29.61 14.64 -35.67
N ARG A 22 -28.62 13.82 -35.31
CA ARG A 22 -28.45 12.50 -35.94
C ARG A 22 -29.68 11.64 -35.68
N LEU A 23 -30.18 10.97 -36.72
CA LEU A 23 -31.35 10.10 -36.66
C LEU A 23 -31.32 9.09 -35.49
N PRO A 24 -30.20 8.37 -35.21
CA PRO A 24 -30.15 7.40 -34.11
C PRO A 24 -30.44 8.01 -32.73
N TYR A 25 -30.17 9.31 -32.53
CA TYR A 25 -30.44 9.96 -31.25
C TYR A 25 -31.93 10.29 -31.08
N LEU A 26 -32.63 10.67 -32.16
CA LEU A 26 -34.08 10.85 -32.09
C LEU A 26 -34.80 9.51 -31.92
N GLU A 27 -34.32 8.45 -32.58
CA GLU A 27 -34.80 7.08 -32.35
C GLU A 27 -34.64 6.68 -30.87
N ALA A 28 -33.44 6.88 -30.30
CA ALA A 28 -33.18 6.61 -28.90
C ALA A 28 -34.07 7.43 -27.95
N ILE A 29 -34.36 8.70 -28.26
CA ILE A 29 -35.31 9.53 -27.50
C ILE A 29 -36.73 8.96 -27.56
N GLU A 30 -37.20 8.53 -28.74
CA GLU A 30 -38.54 7.95 -28.88
C GLU A 30 -38.68 6.57 -28.23
N GLU A 31 -37.59 5.83 -28.10
CA GLU A 31 -37.54 4.48 -27.51
C GLU A 31 -37.13 4.49 -26.03
N GLY A 32 -36.81 5.65 -25.46
CA GLY A 32 -36.36 5.75 -24.07
C GLY A 32 -34.96 5.17 -23.82
N ARG A 33 -34.15 4.99 -24.86
CA ARG A 33 -32.77 4.48 -24.76
C ARG A 33 -31.79 5.59 -24.38
N ILE A 34 -31.91 6.09 -23.15
CA ILE A 34 -31.11 7.23 -22.66
C ILE A 34 -29.60 6.93 -22.69
N ALA A 35 -29.19 5.68 -22.52
CA ALA A 35 -27.79 5.26 -22.56
C ALA A 35 -27.12 5.43 -23.94
N ASP A 36 -27.91 5.46 -25.02
CA ASP A 36 -27.40 5.61 -26.40
C ASP A 36 -27.26 7.08 -26.82
N LEU A 37 -27.67 8.01 -25.97
CA LEU A 37 -27.59 9.43 -26.22
C LEU A 37 -26.20 9.98 -25.90
N PRO A 38 -25.75 11.03 -26.59
CA PRO A 38 -24.57 11.77 -26.16
C PRO A 38 -24.85 12.38 -24.79
N GLY A 39 -23.78 12.68 -24.04
CA GLY A 39 -23.84 13.08 -22.63
C GLY A 39 -25.00 14.03 -22.27
N ASN A 40 -25.48 13.91 -21.04
CA ASN A 40 -26.79 14.41 -20.58
C ASN A 40 -27.15 15.85 -21.00
N ALA A 41 -26.17 16.77 -21.08
CA ALA A 41 -26.39 18.14 -21.53
C ALA A 41 -26.90 18.23 -22.98
N TYR A 42 -26.30 17.46 -23.90
CA TYR A 42 -26.72 17.43 -25.31
C TYR A 42 -28.09 16.77 -25.45
N ALA A 43 -28.29 15.64 -24.79
CA ALA A 43 -29.57 14.94 -24.78
C ALA A 43 -30.73 15.85 -24.32
N LEU A 44 -30.52 16.63 -23.26
CA LEU A 44 -31.51 17.59 -22.78
C LEU A 44 -31.83 18.69 -23.81
N GLY A 45 -30.81 19.19 -24.53
CA GLY A 45 -31.00 20.14 -25.63
C GLY A 45 -31.80 19.55 -26.79
N PHE A 46 -31.52 18.30 -27.16
CA PHE A 46 -32.25 17.59 -28.22
C PHE A 46 -33.71 17.36 -27.85
N VAL A 47 -33.97 16.93 -26.61
CA VAL A 47 -35.32 16.71 -26.09
C VAL A 47 -36.12 18.02 -26.08
N ARG A 48 -35.52 19.13 -25.63
CA ARG A 48 -36.17 20.46 -25.68
C ARG A 48 -36.48 20.91 -27.10
N GLY A 49 -35.48 20.84 -27.99
CA GLY A 49 -35.65 21.23 -29.39
C GLY A 49 -36.71 20.40 -30.09
N TYR A 50 -36.70 19.09 -29.86
CA TYR A 50 -37.67 18.19 -30.45
C TYR A 50 -39.08 18.41 -29.91
N ALA A 51 -39.24 18.59 -28.59
CA ALA A 51 -40.53 18.94 -28.00
C ALA A 51 -41.12 20.23 -28.60
N LYS A 52 -40.27 21.25 -28.82
CA LYS A 52 -40.67 22.51 -29.45
C LYS A 52 -41.21 22.32 -30.86
N GLU A 53 -40.52 21.55 -31.71
CA GLU A 53 -40.98 21.26 -33.08
C GLU A 53 -42.27 20.44 -33.11
N LEU A 54 -42.49 19.60 -32.10
CA LEU A 54 -43.72 18.83 -31.94
C LEU A 54 -44.88 19.64 -31.33
N GLY A 55 -44.67 20.91 -30.97
CA GLY A 55 -45.68 21.73 -30.30
C GLY A 55 -46.01 21.29 -28.87
N LEU A 56 -45.11 20.53 -28.24
CA LEU A 56 -45.21 20.11 -26.85
C LEU A 56 -44.57 21.17 -25.94
N ASP A 57 -44.92 21.16 -24.65
CA ASP A 57 -44.23 21.99 -23.65
C ASP A 57 -42.78 21.51 -23.47
N PRO A 58 -41.76 22.28 -23.90
CA PRO A 58 -40.37 21.84 -23.85
C PRO A 58 -39.85 21.70 -22.41
N GLU A 59 -40.37 22.49 -21.46
CA GLU A 59 -39.92 22.45 -20.06
C GLU A 59 -40.45 21.23 -19.34
N GLU A 60 -41.74 20.93 -19.50
CA GLU A 60 -42.37 19.75 -18.93
C GLU A 60 -41.69 18.47 -19.42
N ILE A 61 -41.45 18.37 -20.73
CA ILE A 61 -40.78 17.22 -21.33
C ILE A 61 -39.33 17.12 -20.86
N ALA A 62 -38.57 18.22 -20.85
CA ALA A 62 -37.19 18.23 -20.38
C ALA A 62 -37.07 17.81 -18.91
N ARG A 63 -38.04 18.21 -18.07
CA ARG A 63 -38.11 17.81 -16.67
C ARG A 63 -38.29 16.29 -16.52
N ARG A 64 -39.21 15.69 -17.28
CA ARG A 64 -39.44 14.24 -17.28
C ARG A 64 -38.20 13.48 -17.74
N PHE A 65 -37.60 13.92 -18.84
CA PHE A 65 -36.36 13.32 -19.35
C PHE A 65 -35.23 13.37 -18.33
N ARG A 66 -35.05 14.50 -17.63
CA ARG A 66 -34.03 14.61 -16.57
C ARG A 66 -34.27 13.63 -15.42
N ALA A 67 -35.52 13.41 -15.03
CA ALA A 67 -35.88 12.46 -13.98
C ALA A 67 -35.54 11.01 -14.39
N GLU A 68 -35.87 10.64 -15.63
CA GLU A 68 -35.55 9.32 -16.19
C GLU A 68 -34.04 9.12 -16.36
N ALA A 69 -33.33 10.14 -16.87
CA ALA A 69 -31.88 10.10 -17.05
C ALA A 69 -31.13 9.97 -15.72
N ALA A 70 -31.61 10.62 -14.65
CA ALA A 70 -31.03 10.47 -13.31
C ALA A 70 -31.21 9.05 -12.75
N GLU A 71 -32.33 8.38 -13.05
CA GLU A 71 -32.55 6.99 -12.65
C GLU A 71 -31.63 6.02 -13.39
N VAL A 72 -31.47 6.20 -14.71
CA VAL A 72 -30.53 5.41 -15.51
C VAL A 72 -29.10 5.61 -15.03
N ASN A 73 -28.70 6.86 -14.73
CA ASN A 73 -27.35 7.15 -14.24
C ASN A 73 -27.07 6.49 -12.88
N ARG A 74 -28.02 6.55 -11.94
CA ARG A 74 -27.92 5.84 -10.66
C ARG A 74 -27.80 4.32 -10.86
N LYS A 75 -28.58 3.75 -11.77
CA LYS A 75 -28.51 2.30 -12.06
C LYS A 75 -27.16 1.90 -12.68
N THR A 76 -26.59 2.74 -13.53
CA THR A 76 -25.24 2.55 -14.09
C THR A 76 -24.16 2.68 -13.01
N GLU A 77 -24.29 3.64 -12.09
CA GLU A 77 -23.39 3.83 -10.95
C GLU A 77 -23.46 2.65 -9.95
N LEU A 78 -24.60 1.98 -9.84
CA LEU A 78 -24.70 0.73 -9.08
C LEU A 78 -24.13 -0.50 -9.82
N SER A 79 -23.90 -0.38 -11.13
CA SER A 79 -23.38 -1.42 -12.00
C SER A 79 -21.94 -1.11 -12.42
N PHE A 80 -21.09 -0.68 -11.49
CA PHE A 80 -19.65 -0.80 -11.71
C PHE A 80 -19.28 -2.30 -11.65
N PRO A 81 -18.54 -2.84 -12.63
CA PRO A 81 -17.91 -4.13 -12.46
C PRO A 81 -16.90 -3.96 -11.31
N ALA A 82 -17.30 -4.34 -10.10
CA ALA A 82 -16.40 -4.42 -8.98
C ALA A 82 -15.21 -5.29 -9.44
N PRO A 83 -13.96 -4.83 -9.25
CA PRO A 83 -12.79 -5.67 -9.48
C PRO A 83 -13.05 -6.98 -8.75
N VAL A 84 -13.03 -8.10 -9.47
CA VAL A 84 -13.18 -9.43 -8.90
C VAL A 84 -12.26 -9.46 -7.68
N PRO A 85 -12.79 -9.59 -6.44
CA PRO A 85 -11.93 -9.58 -5.27
C PRO A 85 -10.96 -10.73 -5.44
N GLN A 86 -9.70 -10.42 -5.77
CA GLN A 86 -8.62 -11.38 -5.72
C GLN A 86 -8.50 -11.73 -4.24
N ARG A 87 -9.21 -12.79 -3.84
CA ARG A 87 -9.01 -13.50 -2.58
C ARG A 87 -7.66 -14.19 -2.68
N GLY A 88 -6.58 -13.41 -2.62
CA GLY A 88 -5.29 -13.94 -2.21
C GLY A 88 -5.43 -14.41 -0.77
N LEU A 89 -4.93 -15.61 -0.46
CA LEU A 89 -4.82 -16.08 0.92
C LEU A 89 -4.14 -14.98 1.74
N PRO A 90 -4.64 -14.65 2.95
CA PRO A 90 -4.05 -13.59 3.76
C PRO A 90 -2.56 -13.89 3.95
N ALA A 91 -1.70 -12.89 3.77
CA ALA A 91 -0.24 -13.08 3.83
C ALA A 91 0.22 -13.81 5.11
N GLY A 92 -0.52 -13.62 6.21
CA GLY A 92 -0.32 -14.35 7.46
C GLY A 92 -0.52 -15.87 7.36
N ALA A 93 -1.49 -16.36 6.58
CA ALA A 93 -1.70 -17.81 6.39
C ALA A 93 -0.58 -18.45 5.57
N ILE A 94 -0.04 -17.74 4.57
CA ILE A 94 1.12 -18.20 3.78
C ILE A 94 2.37 -18.23 4.66
N MET A 95 2.59 -17.20 5.48
CA MET A 95 3.66 -17.15 6.48
C MET A 95 3.56 -18.31 7.49
N LEU A 96 2.36 -18.56 8.02
CA LEU A 96 2.14 -19.64 8.98
C LEU A 96 2.37 -21.01 8.34
N LEU A 97 1.88 -21.23 7.11
CA LEU A 97 2.16 -22.45 6.36
C LEU A 97 3.65 -22.65 6.11
N GLY A 98 4.37 -21.60 5.70
CA GLY A 98 5.82 -21.64 5.50
C GLY A 98 6.57 -21.96 6.79
N LEU A 99 6.15 -21.38 7.93
CA LEU A 99 6.72 -21.65 9.24
C LEU A 99 6.51 -23.11 9.65
N VAL A 100 5.32 -23.66 9.44
CA VAL A 100 5.01 -25.07 9.75
C VAL A 100 5.88 -26.01 8.93
N VAL A 101 6.07 -25.74 7.63
CA VAL A 101 6.95 -26.53 6.76
C VAL A 101 8.41 -26.43 7.21
N ALA A 102 8.90 -25.24 7.55
CA ALA A 102 10.27 -25.04 8.02
C ALA A 102 10.55 -25.76 9.34
N VAL A 103 9.64 -25.64 10.32
CA VAL A 103 9.75 -26.31 11.63
C VAL A 103 9.66 -27.82 11.46
N GLY A 104 8.71 -28.31 10.65
CA GLY A 104 8.60 -29.75 10.35
C GLY A 104 9.86 -30.30 9.69
N GLY A 105 10.39 -29.61 8.68
CA GLY A 105 11.66 -29.98 8.03
C GLY A 105 12.84 -29.97 9.00
N TYR A 106 12.93 -28.97 9.88
CA TYR A 106 13.97 -28.90 10.90
C TYR A 106 13.85 -30.05 11.91
N ILE A 107 12.65 -30.39 12.37
CA ILE A 107 12.42 -31.50 13.31
C ILE A 107 12.82 -32.83 12.65
N VAL A 108 12.41 -33.06 11.41
CA VAL A 108 12.76 -34.27 10.65
C VAL A 108 14.28 -34.37 10.48
N TRP A 109 14.92 -33.27 10.06
CA TRP A 109 16.38 -33.20 9.92
C TRP A 109 17.08 -33.44 11.26
N TYR A 110 16.62 -32.80 12.34
CA TYR A 110 17.18 -32.97 13.67
C TYR A 110 17.06 -34.41 14.15
N ARG A 111 15.91 -35.07 13.96
CA ARG A 111 15.71 -36.49 14.30
C ARG A 111 16.69 -37.37 13.53
N VAL A 112 16.71 -37.27 12.20
CA VAL A 112 17.58 -38.09 11.33
C VAL A 112 19.08 -37.82 11.61
N SER A 113 19.44 -36.57 11.87
CA SER A 113 20.84 -36.18 12.16
C SER A 113 21.25 -36.58 13.58
N SER A 114 20.31 -36.66 14.52
CA SER A 114 20.56 -37.13 15.90
C SER A 114 20.60 -38.65 16.01
N ASP A 115 20.07 -39.37 15.03
CA ASP A 115 20.18 -40.83 14.91
C ASP A 115 21.55 -41.27 14.32
N ALA A 116 22.52 -40.37 14.18
CA ALA A 116 23.90 -40.75 13.91
C ALA A 116 24.43 -41.60 15.09
N PRO A 117 24.75 -42.89 14.89
CA PRO A 117 25.21 -43.74 15.97
C PRO A 117 26.47 -43.13 16.60
N PRO A 118 26.53 -42.96 17.93
CA PRO A 118 27.73 -42.50 18.60
C PRO A 118 28.81 -43.54 18.32
N SER A 119 29.88 -43.12 17.64
CA SER A 119 31.15 -43.83 17.51
C SER A 119 31.02 -45.32 17.19
N GLU A 120 31.37 -45.70 15.97
CA GLU A 120 31.93 -47.03 15.75
C GLU A 120 33.05 -47.24 16.78
N VAL A 121 32.69 -47.96 17.84
CA VAL A 121 33.54 -48.52 18.86
C VAL A 121 34.74 -49.07 18.12
N ILE A 122 35.93 -48.56 18.46
CA ILE A 122 37.21 -49.09 18.02
C ILE A 122 37.07 -50.61 18.02
N ARG A 123 36.94 -51.20 16.83
CA ARG A 123 36.90 -52.66 16.70
C ARG A 123 38.19 -53.14 17.37
N PRO A 124 38.14 -54.01 18.39
CA PRO A 124 39.37 -54.53 18.96
C PRO A 124 40.18 -55.09 17.79
N VAL A 125 41.42 -54.59 17.69
CA VAL A 125 42.35 -54.97 16.63
C VAL A 125 42.39 -56.49 16.60
N PRO A 126 42.04 -57.15 15.48
CA PRO A 126 42.00 -58.59 15.44
C PRO A 126 43.38 -59.16 15.79
N GLU A 127 43.43 -60.21 16.62
CA GLU A 127 44.65 -60.76 17.24
C GLU A 127 45.82 -60.96 16.26
N ARG A 128 45.54 -61.27 15.00
CA ARG A 128 46.52 -61.36 13.91
C ARG A 128 47.38 -60.09 13.70
N LEU A 129 46.85 -58.92 14.01
CA LEU A 129 47.57 -57.64 13.95
C LEU A 129 48.33 -57.34 15.25
N ALA A 130 47.91 -57.91 16.39
CA ALA A 130 48.63 -57.79 17.66
C ALA A 130 49.88 -58.70 17.69
N GLU A 131 49.84 -59.85 17.01
CA GLU A 131 50.97 -60.77 16.88
C GLU A 131 52.11 -60.26 15.98
N LEU A 132 51.85 -59.27 15.12
CA LEU A 132 52.83 -58.64 14.24
C LEU A 132 53.65 -57.53 14.92
N ILE A 133 53.35 -57.21 16.18
CA ILE A 133 54.09 -56.19 16.95
C ILE A 133 55.33 -56.86 17.58
N PRO A 134 56.56 -56.53 17.18
CA PRO A 134 57.75 -57.03 17.85
C PRO A 134 57.74 -56.58 19.32
N ALA A 135 58.01 -57.51 20.23
CA ALA A 135 58.03 -57.25 21.67
C ALA A 135 58.96 -56.07 21.99
N VAL A 136 58.39 -54.95 22.43
CA VAL A 136 59.15 -53.82 22.97
C VAL A 136 59.80 -54.28 24.28
N PRO A 137 61.13 -54.23 24.44
CA PRO A 137 61.76 -54.60 25.71
C PRO A 137 61.30 -53.65 26.84
N PRO A 138 61.17 -54.14 28.09
CA PRO A 138 60.75 -53.31 29.20
C PRO A 138 61.73 -52.12 29.40
N PRO A 139 61.23 -50.93 29.77
CA PRO A 139 62.07 -49.76 29.99
C PRO A 139 63.08 -50.02 31.13
N PRO A 140 64.32 -49.47 31.04
CA PRO A 140 65.32 -49.59 32.10
C PRO A 140 64.84 -48.91 33.39
N ALA A 141 65.21 -49.50 34.53
CA ALA A 141 64.81 -49.04 35.86
C ALA A 141 65.13 -47.54 36.10
N PRO A 142 64.27 -46.81 36.83
CA PRO A 142 64.49 -45.40 37.12
C PRO A 142 65.77 -45.18 37.96
N PRO A 143 66.56 -44.12 37.69
CA PRO A 143 67.73 -43.78 38.50
C PRO A 143 67.33 -43.28 39.90
N ALA A 144 68.15 -43.63 40.89
CA ALA A 144 67.97 -43.32 42.30
C ALA A 144 67.90 -41.79 42.62
N PRO A 145 67.32 -41.39 43.76
CA PRO A 145 67.05 -39.99 44.09
C PRO A 145 68.34 -39.20 44.36
N LYS A 146 68.43 -37.98 43.82
CA LYS A 146 69.46 -36.99 44.20
C LYS A 146 69.07 -36.32 45.53
N PRO A 147 70.01 -36.05 46.45
CA PRO A 147 69.71 -35.38 47.72
C PRO A 147 69.16 -33.97 47.51
N ALA A 148 68.04 -33.68 48.18
CA ALA A 148 67.54 -32.33 48.37
C ALA A 148 68.49 -31.56 49.30
N LEU A 149 68.94 -30.38 48.86
CA LEU A 149 69.50 -29.35 49.73
C LEU A 149 68.68 -28.07 49.51
N ASP A 150 67.94 -27.73 50.56
CA ASP A 150 67.49 -26.42 51.01
C ASP A 150 66.81 -25.45 50.02
N GLU A 151 65.50 -25.37 50.24
CA GLU A 151 64.61 -24.25 49.95
C GLU A 151 65.07 -22.98 50.71
N PRO A 152 64.87 -21.78 50.13
CA PRO A 152 63.95 -20.88 50.81
C PRO A 152 62.88 -20.27 49.88
N ALA A 153 61.65 -20.38 50.40
CA ALA A 153 60.38 -19.68 50.23
C ALA A 153 60.27 -18.41 49.34
N PRO A 154 59.04 -18.09 48.86
CA PRO A 154 58.78 -17.26 47.69
C PRO A 154 58.74 -15.77 48.00
N ILE A 155 59.24 -14.94 47.07
CA ILE A 155 58.98 -13.50 47.09
C ILE A 155 57.76 -13.23 46.20
N VAL A 156 56.63 -13.01 46.87
CA VAL A 156 55.42 -12.41 46.29
C VAL A 156 55.70 -10.92 46.06
N THR A 157 55.87 -10.51 44.80
CA THR A 157 55.71 -9.10 44.42
C THR A 157 54.36 -8.95 43.74
N ALA A 158 53.34 -8.62 44.54
CA ALA A 158 52.06 -8.15 44.04
C ALA A 158 52.24 -6.76 43.43
N ILE A 159 52.04 -6.64 42.12
CA ILE A 159 51.89 -5.34 41.44
C ILE A 159 50.40 -5.02 41.44
N PRO A 160 49.93 -3.97 42.15
CA PRO A 160 48.54 -3.57 42.10
C PRO A 160 48.20 -2.90 40.75
N PRO A 161 47.03 -3.18 40.16
CA PRO A 161 46.58 -2.50 38.94
C PRO A 161 46.26 -1.02 39.23
N PRO A 162 46.56 -0.09 38.31
CA PRO A 162 46.20 1.32 38.47
C PRO A 162 44.68 1.52 38.40
N ALA A 163 44.16 2.31 39.35
CA ALA A 163 42.74 2.64 39.49
C ALA A 163 42.23 3.53 38.34
N PRO A 164 40.96 3.42 37.94
CA PRO A 164 40.35 4.24 36.89
C PRO A 164 40.20 5.71 37.33
N PRO A 165 40.34 6.69 36.40
CA PRO A 165 40.16 8.10 36.70
C PRO A 165 38.68 8.43 37.01
N LYS A 166 38.47 9.28 38.02
CA LYS A 166 37.17 9.83 38.42
C LYS A 166 36.60 10.77 37.33
N PRO A 167 35.27 10.79 37.13
CA PRO A 167 34.61 11.70 36.19
C PRO A 167 34.50 13.12 36.75
N ASP A 168 34.79 14.11 35.92
CA ASP A 168 34.54 15.54 36.19
C ASP A 168 33.03 15.85 36.20
N PRO A 169 32.58 16.88 36.93
CA PRO A 169 31.16 17.20 37.08
C PRO A 169 30.52 17.73 35.80
N ALA A 170 29.30 17.25 35.55
CA ALA A 170 28.42 17.63 34.46
C ALA A 170 28.27 19.16 34.30
N VAL A 171 28.64 19.66 33.11
CA VAL A 171 28.12 20.94 32.61
C VAL A 171 26.74 20.66 32.00
N VAL A 172 25.70 21.04 32.73
CA VAL A 172 24.31 21.05 32.26
C VAL A 172 24.15 22.23 31.31
N ALA A 173 24.01 21.96 30.02
CA ALA A 173 23.54 22.94 29.05
C ALA A 173 22.00 23.07 29.15
N PRO A 174 21.43 24.27 29.28
CA PRO A 174 19.98 24.46 29.27
C PRO A 174 19.40 24.24 27.85
N PRO A 175 18.15 23.76 27.72
CA PRO A 175 17.49 23.56 26.44
C PRO A 175 17.18 24.90 25.73
N PRO A 176 17.06 24.90 24.38
CA PRO A 176 16.81 26.11 23.59
C PRO A 176 15.41 26.69 23.84
N VAL A 177 15.35 28.01 23.97
CA VAL A 177 14.11 28.80 24.08
C VAL A 177 13.43 28.86 22.70
N PRO A 178 12.13 28.51 22.55
CA PRO A 178 11.42 28.72 21.30
C PRO A 178 11.10 30.21 21.07
N PRO A 179 11.17 30.73 19.83
CA PRO A 179 10.75 32.10 19.53
C PRO A 179 9.23 32.27 19.68
N PRO A 180 8.75 33.48 20.01
CA PRO A 180 7.34 33.74 20.29
C PRO A 180 6.44 33.51 19.08
N SER A 181 5.31 32.85 19.32
CA SER A 181 4.21 32.67 18.37
C SER A 181 3.65 34.03 17.93
N VAL A 182 3.88 34.38 16.67
CA VAL A 182 3.18 35.51 16.02
C VAL A 182 1.81 35.01 15.59
N SER A 183 0.78 35.37 16.36
CA SER A 183 -0.61 35.19 15.96
C SER A 183 -0.92 36.16 14.81
N PRO A 184 -1.61 35.73 13.74
CA PRO A 184 -2.05 36.67 12.70
C PRO A 184 -3.12 37.61 13.25
N PRO A 185 -3.19 38.88 12.80
CA PRO A 185 -4.25 39.78 13.21
C PRO A 185 -5.61 39.28 12.69
N SER A 186 -6.52 39.10 13.63
CA SER A 186 -7.97 39.05 13.40
C SER A 186 -8.53 40.47 13.32
N VAL A 187 -9.72 40.61 12.74
CA VAL A 187 -10.57 41.82 12.60
C VAL A 187 -10.23 42.64 11.32
N SER A 188 -11.08 42.81 10.31
CA SER A 188 -12.50 43.18 10.32
C SER A 188 -13.22 42.85 9.00
N GLN A 189 -14.43 42.29 9.08
CA GLN A 189 -15.60 42.65 8.26
C GLN A 189 -16.74 42.81 9.28
N PRO A 190 -17.64 43.82 9.19
CA PRO A 190 -18.55 43.95 8.05
C PRO A 190 -18.85 45.40 7.61
N GLY A 191 -18.92 45.60 6.30
CA GLY A 191 -19.47 46.81 5.67
C GLY A 191 -20.30 46.36 4.47
N GLU A 192 -21.59 46.20 4.73
CA GLU A 192 -22.63 45.85 3.78
C GLU A 192 -22.87 46.99 2.79
N ALA A 193 -22.61 46.75 1.49
CA ALA A 193 -23.24 47.46 0.38
C ALA A 193 -23.01 46.68 -0.93
N LEU A 194 -24.08 46.09 -1.46
CA LEU A 194 -24.24 45.65 -2.85
C LEU A 194 -25.35 46.52 -3.49
N PRO A 195 -25.55 46.54 -4.82
CA PRO A 195 -24.74 45.99 -5.92
C PRO A 195 -24.51 47.02 -7.06
N GLU A 196 -23.72 46.65 -8.08
CA GLU A 196 -23.97 46.83 -9.53
C GLU A 196 -22.61 46.85 -10.27
N GLY A 197 -22.40 45.89 -11.18
CA GLY A 197 -21.24 45.88 -12.07
C GLY A 197 -20.49 44.55 -12.09
N THR A 198 -20.72 43.79 -13.15
CA THR A 198 -20.01 42.56 -13.52
C THR A 198 -18.50 42.81 -13.58
N GLY A 199 -17.77 42.40 -12.55
CA GLY A 199 -16.31 42.42 -12.49
C GLY A 199 -15.78 41.11 -11.89
N VAL A 200 -15.16 40.27 -12.72
CA VAL A 200 -14.48 39.08 -12.23
C VAL A 200 -13.16 39.51 -11.60
N VAL A 201 -13.04 39.41 -10.29
CA VAL A 201 -11.79 39.67 -9.56
C VAL A 201 -10.97 38.38 -9.52
N LEU A 202 -9.93 38.29 -10.35
CA LEU A 202 -8.94 37.22 -10.29
C LEU A 202 -7.84 37.61 -9.29
N ARG A 203 -7.69 36.85 -8.20
CA ARG A 203 -6.63 37.03 -7.21
C ARG A 203 -5.59 35.91 -7.41
N ALA A 204 -4.44 36.24 -8.00
CA ALA A 204 -3.33 35.31 -8.12
C ALA A 204 -2.73 35.03 -6.72
N LYS A 205 -2.47 33.75 -6.42
CA LYS A 205 -1.99 33.29 -5.10
C LYS A 205 -0.46 33.16 -5.04
N ALA A 206 0.24 33.25 -6.18
CA ALA A 206 1.69 33.16 -6.28
C ALA A 206 2.19 33.71 -7.62
N ASP A 207 3.47 34.08 -7.67
CA ASP A 207 4.16 34.50 -8.90
C ASP A 207 4.19 33.35 -9.91
N SER A 208 3.73 33.58 -11.14
CA SER A 208 3.72 32.59 -12.22
C SER A 208 4.26 33.24 -13.50
N TRP A 209 5.43 32.81 -13.96
CA TRP A 209 6.03 33.24 -15.23
C TRP A 209 5.81 32.19 -16.32
N MET A 210 5.48 32.66 -17.53
CA MET A 210 5.31 31.87 -18.74
C MET A 210 6.43 32.26 -19.71
N GLN A 211 7.28 31.31 -20.10
CA GLN A 211 8.40 31.53 -21.02
C GLN A 211 7.93 31.19 -22.45
N VAL A 212 8.13 32.12 -23.39
CA VAL A 212 7.85 31.97 -24.83
C VAL A 212 9.11 31.52 -25.55
#